data_AF-A0A2E2EUS2-F1
#
_entry.id   AF-A0A2E2EUS2-F1
#
_cell.length_a   1.000
_cell.length_b   1.000
_cell.length_c   1.000
_cell.angle_alpha   90.00
_cell.angle_beta   90.00
_cell.angle_gamma   90.00
#
_symmetry.space_group_name_H-M   'P 1'
#
loop_
_entity.id
_entity.type
_entity.pdbx_description
1 polymer ?
#
loop_
_entity_poly.entity_id
_entity_poly.type
_entity_poly.pdbx_seq_one_letter_code
_entity_poly.pdbx_strand_id
1 'polypeptide(L)' 'MSDKKNLKKLKFLQSYEGYDTDQLLKELLYYQKTQIEKLEKVRSNTSTLVWWLVAIPIIFGILFFIL' A
#
# COMPACT_ATOMS: atom_id res chain seq x y z
N MET A 1 25.62 10.28 10.83
CA MET A 1 24.34 9.77 10.28
C MET A 1 23.50 10.87 9.60
N SER A 2 23.64 12.14 9.99
CA SER A 2 22.88 13.29 9.43
C SER A 2 23.25 13.63 7.97
N ASP A 3 24.53 13.56 7.59
CA ASP A 3 25.00 13.96 6.25
C ASP A 3 24.50 13.07 5.11
N LYS A 4 24.34 11.76 5.35
CA LYS A 4 23.82 10.83 4.33
C LYS A 4 22.35 11.13 3.96
N LYS A 5 21.56 11.67 4.88
CA LYS A 5 20.14 12.00 4.66
C LYS A 5 20.02 13.25 3.78
N ASN A 6 20.91 14.23 3.98
CA ASN A 6 21.00 15.43 3.15
C ASN A 6 21.50 15.12 1.74
N LEU A 7 22.47 14.22 1.57
CA LEU A 7 22.97 13.83 0.24
C LEU A 7 21.90 13.14 -0.62
N LYS A 8 21.07 12.28 -0.03
CA LYS A 8 19.93 11.65 -0.73
C LYS A 8 18.89 12.69 -1.18
N LYS A 9 18.58 13.65 -0.30
CA LYS A 9 17.65 14.73 -0.60
C LYS A 9 18.17 15.65 -1.71
N LEU A 10 19.46 15.98 -1.70
CA LEU A 10 20.09 16.81 -2.73
C LEU A 10 20.11 16.11 -4.10
N LYS A 11 20.44 14.82 -4.16
CA LYS A 11 20.34 14.03 -5.41
C LYS A 11 18.92 13.93 -5.94
N PHE A 12 17.95 13.78 -5.04
CA PHE A 12 16.53 13.80 -5.41
C PHE A 12 16.15 15.15 -6.04
N LEU A 13 16.46 16.26 -5.37
CA LEU A 13 16.16 17.61 -5.89
C LEU A 13 16.84 17.89 -7.22
N GLN A 14 18.10 17.47 -7.39
CA GLN A 14 18.84 17.60 -8.64
C GLN A 14 18.26 16.76 -9.78
N SER A 15 17.62 15.63 -9.47
CA SER A 15 16.97 14.78 -10.48
C SER A 15 15.69 15.40 -11.05
N TYR A 16 15.11 16.38 -10.35
CA TYR A 16 13.91 17.12 -10.76
C TYR A 16 14.20 18.57 -11.14
N GLU A 17 15.47 18.97 -11.16
CA GLU A 17 15.92 20.31 -11.52
C GLU A 17 15.72 20.50 -13.02
N GLY A 18 14.68 21.23 -13.41
CA GLY A 18 14.28 21.44 -14.81
C GLY A 18 12.92 20.87 -15.21
N TYR A 19 12.21 20.17 -14.31
CA TYR A 19 10.83 19.76 -14.56
C TYR A 19 9.85 20.88 -14.22
N ASP A 20 8.85 21.05 -15.07
CA ASP A 20 7.76 21.97 -14.82
C ASP A 20 6.88 21.47 -13.66
N THR A 21 6.30 22.40 -12.91
CA THR A 21 5.55 22.09 -11.68
C THR A 21 4.36 21.18 -11.96
N ASP A 22 3.71 21.34 -13.12
CA ASP A 22 2.59 20.49 -13.56
C ASP A 22 3.04 19.04 -13.85
N GLN A 23 4.25 18.85 -14.38
CA GLN A 23 4.81 17.53 -14.66
C GLN A 23 5.13 16.78 -13.35
N LEU A 24 5.74 17.48 -12.38
CA LEU A 24 6.01 16.92 -11.05
C LEU A 24 4.73 16.55 -10.32
N LEU A 25 3.68 17.37 -10.45
CA LEU A 25 2.40 17.11 -9.84
C LEU A 25 1.74 15.86 -10.45
N LYS A 26 1.74 15.71 -11.78
CA LYS A 26 1.21 14.53 -12.47
C LYS A 26 1.96 13.26 -12.06
N GLU A 27 3.28 13.31 -11.98
CA GLU A 27 4.10 12.17 -11.55
C GLU A 27 3.81 11.80 -10.09
N LEU A 28 3.70 12.78 -9.20
CA LEU A 28 3.34 12.56 -7.80
C LEU A 28 1.96 11.89 -7.69
N LEU A 29 0.98 12.39 -8.43
CA LEU A 29 -0.38 11.84 -8.46
C LEU A 29 -0.38 10.40 -8.99
N TYR A 30 0.38 10.13 -10.05
CA TYR A 30 0.53 8.78 -10.60
C TYR A 30 1.16 7.81 -9.58
N TYR A 31 2.21 8.26 -8.89
CA TYR A 31 2.86 7.46 -7.85
C TYR A 31 1.92 7.19 -6.67
N GLN A 32 1.17 8.19 -6.21
CA GLN A 32 0.16 8.05 -5.17
C GLN A 32 -0.94 7.08 -5.56
N LYS A 33 -1.48 7.19 -6.78
CA LYS A 33 -2.50 6.27 -7.30
C LYS A 33 -1.98 4.83 -7.30
N THR A 34 -0.76 4.61 -7.78
CA THR A 34 -0.14 3.28 -7.80
C THR A 34 0.02 2.69 -6.40
N GLN A 35 0.36 3.52 -5.41
CA GLN A 35 0.46 3.09 -4.01
C GLN A 35 -0.91 2.69 -3.44
N ILE A 36 -1.96 3.47 -3.74
CA ILE A 36 -3.33 3.18 -3.31
C ILE A 36 -3.80 1.85 -3.91
N GLU A 37 -3.60 1.62 -5.21
CA GLU A 37 -3.97 0.35 -5.86
C GLU A 37 -3.30 -0.87 -5.21
N LYS A 38 -2.02 -0.74 -4.82
CA LYS A 38 -1.30 -1.80 -4.08
C LYS A 38 -1.91 -2.03 -2.70
N LEU A 39 -2.24 -0.96 -1.98
CA LEU A 39 -2.88 -1.05 -0.67
C LEU A 39 -4.26 -1.67 -0.76
N GLU A 40 -5.04 -1.37 -1.80
CA GLU A 40 -6.35 -1.99 -2.03
C GLU A 40 -6.25 -3.49 -2.29
N LYS A 41 -5.27 -3.93 -3.08
CA LYS A 41 -4.99 -5.36 -3.28
C LYS A 41 -4.64 -6.05 -1.96
N VAL A 42 -3.76 -5.44 -1.16
CA VAL A 42 -3.41 -5.98 0.17
C VAL A 42 -4.64 -6.00 1.08
N ARG A 43 -5.42 -4.92 1.13
CA ARG A 43 -6.65 -4.83 1.91
C ARG A 43 -7.64 -5.91 1.50
N SER A 44 -7.83 -6.13 0.20
CA SER A 44 -8.74 -7.18 -0.29
C SER A 44 -8.28 -8.56 0.17
N ASN A 45 -7.00 -8.88 0.02
CA ASN A 45 -6.45 -10.17 0.43
C ASN A 45 -6.58 -10.38 1.94
N THR A 46 -6.23 -9.36 2.74
CA THR A 46 -6.39 -9.40 4.20
C THR A 46 -7.85 -9.53 4.60
N SER A 47 -8.76 -8.83 3.94
CA SER A 47 -10.20 -8.93 4.23
C SER A 47 -10.72 -10.33 3.95
N THR A 48 -10.32 -10.95 2.84
CA THR A 48 -10.70 -12.33 2.51
C THR A 48 -10.13 -13.31 3.54
N LEU A 49 -8.86 -13.14 3.94
CA LEU A 49 -8.21 -14.00 4.93
C LEU A 49 -8.89 -13.90 6.31
N VAL A 50 -9.22 -12.69 6.76
CA VAL A 50 -9.97 -12.46 8.00
C VAL A 50 -11.36 -13.08 7.92
N TRP A 51 -12.03 -12.99 6.77
CA TRP A 51 -13.34 -13.60 6.59
C TRP A 51 -13.28 -15.13 6.71
N TRP A 52 -12.27 -15.77 6.13
CA TRP A 52 -12.04 -17.21 6.31
C TRP A 52 -11.72 -17.59 7.75
N LEU A 53 -10.94 -16.76 8.47
CA LEU A 53 -10.62 -16.99 9.87
C LEU A 53 -11.87 -17.02 10.76
N VAL A 54 -12.91 -16.26 10.41
CA VAL A 54 -14.18 -16.22 11.14
C VAL A 54 -15.16 -17.28 10.62
N ALA A 55 -15.23 -17.51 9.32
CA ALA A 55 -16.17 -18.47 8.72
C ALA A 55 -15.87 -19.91 9.13
N ILE A 56 -14.59 -20.31 9.16
CA ILE A 56 -14.16 -21.67 9.52
C ILE A 56 -14.67 -22.12 10.91
N PRO A 57 -14.40 -21.39 12.01
CA PRO A 57 -14.87 -21.81 13.33
C PRO A 57 -16.40 -21.80 13.46
N ILE A 58 -17.10 -20.91 12.74
CA ILE A 58 -18.58 -20.92 12.72
C ILE A 58 -19.09 -22.22 12.08
N ILE A 59 -18.54 -22.60 10.92
CA ILE A 59 -18.92 -23.83 10.22
C ILE A 59 -18.63 -25.06 11.10
N PHE A 60 -17.46 -25.12 11.74
CA PHE A 60 -17.13 -26.22 12.66
C PHE A 60 -18.04 -26.25 13.89
N GLY A 61 -18.41 -25.09 14.45
CA GLY A 61 -19.34 -25.01 15.57
C GLY A 61 -20.73 -25.51 15.21
N ILE A 62 -21.23 -25.19 14.02
CA ILE A 62 -22.52 -25.69 13.52
C ILE A 62 -22.47 -27.20 13.29
N LEU A 63 -21.41 -27.70 12.65
CA LEU A 63 -21.22 -29.14 12.42
C LEU A 63 -21.17 -29.92 13.74
N PHE A 64 -20.46 -29.41 14.74
CA PHE A 64 -20.40 -30.03 16.08
C PHE A 64 -21.75 -30.02 16.82
N PHE A 65 -22.61 -29.05 16.54
CA PHE A 65 -23.92 -28.97 17.19
C PHE A 65 -24.96 -29.90 16.55
N ILE A 66 -24.85 -30.16 15.25
CA ILE A 66 -25.80 -30.99 14.49
C ILE A 66 -25.43 -32.48 14.55
N LEU A 67 -24.14 -32.80 14.63
CA LEU A 67 -23.60 -34.17 14.62
C LEU A 67 -23.43 -34.72 16.04
#